data_AF-D7FR89-F1
#
_entry.id   AF-D7FR89-F1
#
_cell.length_a   1.000
_cell.length_b   1.000
_cell.length_c   1.000
_cell.angle_alpha   90.00
_cell.angle_beta   90.00
_cell.angle_gamma   90.00
#
_symmetry.space_group_name_H-M   'P 1'
#
loop_
_entity.id
_entity.type
_entity.pdbx_description
1 polymer ?
#
loop_
_entity_poly.entity_id
_entity_poly.type
_entity_poly.pdbx_seq_one_letter_code
_entity_poly.pdbx_strand_id
1 'polypeptide(L)'
;MDRPEDTWPTSAWGALANASVSLHTSLPTNAWWENIVLGFPSQETRSNNIVVIPYTFDVAGDTAGLRVHFPQVVASDLIVQTTFDWRHALQLGCVEKVTDHYITQPGPLSVTLNWDVAAGVTSAGAPAMSVPAVRGSPYATMEYRGVRPVISARQEVTQLVVDGERLSLSSGCENGTSVHVEREVEIIFSGGAVSSDDTWLVFVSHPAEFLCSSWFAMERGEPPTPGAVGAWQSMPRFRLEAVRAVSEEEGGVVRAAMVNTCTSGTSNRCTKPGEPDDREDYAKLLRAHAEVYPTGQARVSYSSSSLDWIEDALQAFTAADGLTDIGTPSLHGQAEVAIGNEWSMKVALPPVSFGVGRPVREEMVADVNEALDEDVKYEMPKNYLRGEGDSKFAATRQCSVLFSAADRSARQLQRIGRNNTPQERT
;
A
#
# COMPACT_ATOMS: atom_id res chain seq x y z
N MET A 1 32.39 16.55 6.07
CA MET A 1 32.17 15.11 6.30
C MET A 1 31.60 14.59 5.00
N ASP A 2 32.40 13.87 4.22
CA ASP A 2 31.93 13.31 2.95
C ASP A 2 31.09 12.08 3.28
N ARG A 3 29.79 12.15 2.97
CA ARG A 3 28.89 11.02 3.10
C ARG A 3 29.16 10.07 1.93
N PRO A 4 29.25 8.75 2.16
CA PRO A 4 29.38 7.76 1.09
C PRO A 4 28.29 7.95 0.01
N GLU A 5 28.63 7.78 -1.27
CA GLU A 5 27.72 8.04 -2.41
C GLU A 5 26.42 7.22 -2.34
N ASP A 6 26.47 6.01 -1.77
CA ASP A 6 25.34 5.12 -1.54
C ASP A 6 24.39 5.57 -0.41
N THR A 7 24.80 6.57 0.38
CA THR A 7 23.94 7.18 1.42
C THR A 7 23.14 8.38 0.91
N TRP A 8 23.31 8.75 -0.37
CA TRP A 8 22.56 9.84 -0.97
C TRP A 8 21.17 9.38 -1.40
N PRO A 9 20.15 10.25 -1.29
CA PRO A 9 18.83 9.98 -1.83
C PRO A 9 18.92 9.61 -3.32
N THR A 10 18.25 8.52 -3.71
CA THR A 10 18.08 8.13 -5.12
C THR A 10 17.32 9.20 -5.91
N SER A 11 17.43 9.15 -7.24
CA SER A 11 16.65 10.03 -8.14
C SER A 11 15.14 9.91 -7.95
N ALA A 12 14.65 8.79 -7.43
CA ALA A 12 13.23 8.56 -7.15
C ALA A 12 12.66 9.46 -6.04
N TRP A 13 13.50 10.12 -5.24
CA TRP A 13 13.04 11.22 -4.37
C TRP A 13 12.68 12.50 -5.15
N GLY A 14 13.15 12.63 -6.39
CA GLY A 14 12.80 13.71 -7.31
C GLY A 14 12.85 15.10 -6.69
N ALA A 15 11.76 15.86 -6.87
CA ALA A 15 11.61 17.21 -6.32
C ALA A 15 11.67 17.25 -4.78
N LEU A 16 11.35 16.16 -4.07
CA LEU A 16 11.42 16.13 -2.61
C LEU A 16 12.86 16.20 -2.10
N ALA A 17 13.83 15.65 -2.83
CA ALA A 17 15.24 15.82 -2.46
C ALA A 17 15.65 17.30 -2.53
N ASN A 18 15.24 18.00 -3.59
CA ASN A 18 15.51 19.43 -3.76
C ASN A 18 14.72 20.30 -2.76
N ALA A 19 13.46 19.94 -2.49
CA ALA A 19 12.62 20.61 -1.50
C ALA A 19 13.11 20.37 -0.07
N SER A 20 13.62 19.19 0.25
CA SER A 20 14.24 18.89 1.55
C SER A 20 15.42 19.81 1.82
N VAL A 21 16.27 20.00 0.81
CA VAL A 21 17.42 20.92 0.89
C VAL A 21 16.98 22.38 1.01
N SER A 22 15.98 22.82 0.23
CA SER A 22 15.56 24.22 0.20
C SER A 22 14.64 24.64 1.35
N LEU A 23 13.71 23.78 1.75
CA LEU A 23 12.72 24.02 2.81
C LEU A 23 13.14 23.46 4.18
N HIS A 24 14.33 22.87 4.29
CA HIS A 24 14.82 22.22 5.52
C HIS A 24 13.84 21.17 6.06
N THR A 25 13.12 20.49 5.16
CA THR A 25 12.18 19.44 5.54
C THR A 25 12.89 18.09 5.50
N SER A 26 12.63 17.22 6.48
CA SER A 26 13.20 15.88 6.48
C SER A 26 12.44 15.00 5.47
N LEU A 27 13.17 14.16 4.73
CA LEU A 27 12.53 13.12 3.93
C LEU A 27 11.82 12.13 4.87
N PRO A 28 10.61 11.67 4.53
CA PRO A 28 9.92 10.62 5.28
C PRO A 28 10.80 9.38 5.41
N THR A 29 10.78 8.74 6.57
CA THR A 29 11.42 7.44 6.82
C THR A 29 10.42 6.51 7.48
N ASN A 30 10.63 5.20 7.35
CA ASN A 30 9.70 4.17 7.81
C ASN A 30 8.30 4.32 7.17
N ALA A 31 8.24 4.87 5.96
CA ALA A 31 6.99 5.04 5.24
C ALA A 31 6.63 3.72 4.55
N TRP A 32 5.35 3.38 4.52
CA TRP A 32 4.90 2.12 3.92
C TRP A 32 5.22 1.99 2.41
N TRP A 33 5.45 3.13 1.76
CA TRP A 33 5.79 3.22 0.34
C TRP A 33 7.30 3.33 0.07
N GLU A 34 8.14 3.38 1.11
CA GLU A 34 9.57 3.71 1.00
C GLU A 34 10.36 2.72 0.13
N ASN A 35 9.90 1.47 0.03
CA ASN A 35 10.46 0.46 -0.87
C ASN A 35 10.47 0.90 -2.33
N ILE A 36 9.52 1.73 -2.80
CA ILE A 36 9.51 2.22 -4.18
C ILE A 36 10.73 3.10 -4.48
N VAL A 37 11.28 3.76 -3.46
CA VAL A 37 12.38 4.72 -3.63
C VAL A 37 13.73 4.08 -3.33
N LEU A 38 13.77 3.20 -2.34
CA LEU A 38 15.00 2.51 -1.91
C LEU A 38 15.24 1.19 -2.63
N GLY A 39 14.17 0.54 -3.09
CA GLY A 39 14.22 -0.75 -3.74
C GLY A 39 14.66 -0.64 -5.19
N PHE A 40 15.47 -1.60 -5.63
CA PHE A 40 15.75 -1.78 -7.04
C PHE A 40 14.54 -2.41 -7.71
N PRO A 41 13.96 -1.79 -8.76
CA PRO A 41 12.95 -2.45 -9.56
C PRO A 41 13.61 -3.66 -10.22
N SER A 42 13.03 -4.84 -10.03
CA SER A 42 13.33 -6.00 -10.86
C SER A 42 12.14 -6.93 -10.95
N GLN A 43 12.15 -7.81 -11.96
CA GLN A 43 11.10 -8.79 -12.17
C GLN A 43 11.07 -9.86 -11.09
N GLU A 44 12.23 -10.15 -10.48
CA GLU A 44 12.43 -11.30 -9.60
C GLU A 44 12.54 -10.89 -8.13
N THR A 45 13.01 -9.67 -7.87
CA THR A 45 13.20 -9.14 -6.52
C THR A 45 11.96 -8.41 -6.05
N ARG A 46 11.58 -8.67 -4.79
CA ARG A 46 10.46 -8.02 -4.11
C ARG A 46 10.86 -6.71 -3.42
N SER A 47 12.02 -6.16 -3.77
CA SER A 47 12.66 -5.04 -3.07
C SER A 47 11.92 -3.71 -3.25
N ASN A 48 11.17 -3.54 -4.35
CA ASN A 48 10.43 -2.31 -4.64
C ASN A 48 8.91 -2.44 -4.42
N ASN A 49 8.46 -3.51 -3.76
CA ASN A 49 7.03 -3.74 -3.55
C ASN A 49 6.48 -2.88 -2.43
N ILE A 50 5.27 -2.36 -2.61
CA ILE A 50 4.50 -1.65 -1.58
C ILE A 50 3.11 -2.24 -1.45
N VAL A 51 2.60 -2.32 -0.22
CA VAL A 51 1.29 -2.91 0.08
C VAL A 51 0.27 -1.80 0.27
N VAL A 52 -0.69 -1.75 -0.66
CA VAL A 52 -1.76 -0.74 -0.71
C VAL A 52 -3.07 -1.29 -0.16
N ILE A 53 -3.27 -2.60 -0.14
CA ILE A 53 -4.51 -3.30 0.27
C ILE A 53 -5.73 -2.84 -0.56
N PRO A 54 -6.35 -3.74 -1.36
CA PRO A 54 -6.05 -5.17 -1.42
C PRO A 54 -4.80 -5.50 -2.23
N TYR A 55 -4.23 -4.52 -2.95
CA TYR A 55 -3.15 -4.78 -3.90
C TYR A 55 -1.75 -4.69 -3.27
N THR A 56 -0.80 -5.32 -3.97
CA THR A 56 0.62 -4.97 -3.89
C THR A 56 1.02 -4.30 -5.20
N PHE A 57 1.69 -3.16 -5.12
CA PHE A 57 2.21 -2.46 -6.29
C PHE A 57 3.73 -2.58 -6.36
N ASP A 58 4.25 -2.56 -7.58
CA ASP A 58 5.64 -2.26 -7.86
C ASP A 58 5.76 -1.49 -9.19
N VAL A 59 6.97 -1.04 -9.51
CA VAL A 59 7.27 -0.27 -10.74
C VAL A 59 8.19 -1.03 -11.69
N ALA A 60 8.32 -2.35 -11.50
CA ALA A 60 9.01 -3.22 -12.44
C ALA A 60 8.03 -3.71 -13.50
N GLY A 61 8.53 -4.02 -14.70
CA GLY A 61 7.65 -4.39 -15.81
C GLY A 61 8.32 -4.26 -17.17
N ASP A 62 7.60 -4.70 -18.19
CA ASP A 62 8.04 -4.60 -19.60
C ASP A 62 7.81 -3.21 -20.18
N THR A 63 6.93 -2.44 -19.56
CA THR A 63 6.68 -1.03 -19.86
C THR A 63 7.04 -0.22 -18.62
N ALA A 64 7.39 1.05 -18.76
CA ALA A 64 7.47 1.91 -17.58
C ALA A 64 6.06 2.16 -17.05
N GLY A 65 5.86 2.07 -15.73
CA GLY A 65 4.56 2.32 -15.11
C GLY A 65 4.35 1.54 -13.82
N LEU A 66 3.09 1.22 -13.54
CA LEU A 66 2.64 0.56 -12.32
C LEU A 66 2.22 -0.87 -12.63
N ARG A 67 2.81 -1.82 -11.91
CA ARG A 67 2.40 -3.22 -11.93
C ARG A 67 1.58 -3.53 -10.68
N VAL A 68 0.41 -4.11 -10.90
CA VAL A 68 -0.63 -4.32 -9.90
C VAL A 68 -0.79 -5.81 -9.66
N HIS A 69 -0.47 -6.24 -8.46
CA HIS A 69 -0.59 -7.63 -8.03
C HIS A 69 -1.76 -7.79 -7.07
N PHE A 70 -2.50 -8.88 -7.23
CA PHE A 70 -3.47 -9.32 -6.25
C PHE A 70 -2.83 -10.40 -5.34
N PRO A 71 -2.42 -10.06 -4.11
CA PRO A 71 -1.79 -11.00 -3.21
C PRO A 71 -2.77 -12.03 -2.66
N GLN A 72 -2.21 -13.18 -2.32
CA GLN A 72 -2.90 -14.27 -1.64
C GLN A 72 -2.29 -14.47 -0.27
N VAL A 73 -3.14 -14.74 0.72
CA VAL A 73 -2.68 -15.11 2.06
C VAL A 73 -2.42 -16.61 2.09
N VAL A 74 -1.18 -16.99 2.39
CA VAL A 74 -0.77 -18.37 2.62
C VAL A 74 -0.36 -18.51 4.07
N ALA A 75 -0.88 -19.54 4.73
CA ALA A 75 -0.59 -19.84 6.11
C ALA A 75 0.05 -21.23 6.25
N SER A 76 0.94 -21.34 7.21
CA SER A 76 1.55 -22.57 7.72
C SER A 76 1.54 -22.51 9.24
N ASP A 77 1.99 -23.58 9.91
CA ASP A 77 2.04 -23.64 11.37
C ASP A 77 2.90 -22.54 12.01
N LEU A 78 3.84 -21.93 11.27
CA LEU A 78 4.80 -20.95 11.78
C LEU A 78 4.70 -19.56 11.15
N ILE A 79 4.12 -19.47 9.95
CA ILE A 79 4.18 -18.25 9.13
C ILE A 79 2.84 -18.04 8.45
N VAL A 80 2.32 -16.81 8.56
CA VAL A 80 1.29 -16.26 7.68
C VAL A 80 1.97 -15.21 6.81
N GLN A 81 1.84 -15.35 5.49
CA GLN A 81 2.48 -14.44 4.55
C GLN A 81 1.57 -14.14 3.36
N THR A 82 1.79 -13.00 2.73
CA THR A 82 1.20 -12.70 1.42
C THR A 82 2.15 -13.12 0.32
N THR A 83 1.66 -13.91 -0.62
CA THR A 83 2.37 -14.28 -1.83
C THR A 83 1.58 -13.84 -3.05
N PHE A 84 2.26 -13.41 -4.09
CA PHE A 84 1.65 -13.20 -5.39
C PHE A 84 2.58 -13.77 -6.47
N ASP A 85 1.99 -14.09 -7.61
CA ASP A 85 2.74 -14.46 -8.80
C ASP A 85 2.86 -13.22 -9.69
N TRP A 86 4.08 -12.76 -9.93
CA TRP A 86 4.32 -11.57 -10.74
C TRP A 86 3.84 -11.73 -12.19
N ARG A 87 3.70 -12.98 -12.67
CA ARG A 87 3.16 -13.26 -14.01
C ARG A 87 1.67 -12.94 -14.10
N HIS A 88 0.98 -12.85 -12.96
CA HIS A 88 -0.46 -12.63 -12.86
C HIS A 88 -0.81 -11.15 -12.65
N ALA A 89 0.19 -10.28 -12.71
CA ALA A 89 -0.01 -8.87 -12.53
C ALA A 89 -0.63 -8.23 -13.77
N LEU A 90 -1.52 -7.27 -13.53
CA LEU A 90 -1.93 -6.30 -14.54
C LEU A 90 -0.98 -5.10 -14.47
N GLN A 91 -0.54 -4.59 -15.61
CA GLN A 91 0.36 -3.47 -15.70
C GLN A 91 -0.30 -2.30 -16.43
N LEU A 92 -0.25 -1.12 -15.80
CA LEU A 92 -0.62 0.17 -16.37
C LEU A 92 0.66 0.93 -16.71
N GLY A 93 0.79 1.41 -17.94
CA GLY A 93 1.95 2.17 -18.39
C GLY A 93 1.60 3.06 -19.58
N CYS A 94 2.61 3.49 -20.33
CA CYS A 94 2.41 4.24 -21.58
C CYS A 94 3.31 3.72 -22.71
N VAL A 95 3.01 4.14 -23.95
CA VAL A 95 3.82 3.76 -25.12
C VAL A 95 5.10 4.58 -25.19
N GLU A 96 5.02 5.84 -24.78
CA GLU A 96 6.12 6.78 -24.84
C GLU A 96 7.27 6.36 -23.92
N LYS A 97 8.49 6.71 -24.33
CA LYS A 97 9.66 6.57 -23.45
C LYS A 97 9.58 7.64 -22.36
N VAL A 98 9.61 7.21 -21.11
CA VAL A 98 9.59 8.07 -19.93
C VAL A 98 10.88 8.00 -19.14
N THR A 99 11.05 8.91 -18.19
CA THR A 99 12.08 8.90 -17.16
C THR A 99 11.84 7.79 -16.13
N ASP A 100 12.78 7.63 -15.20
CA ASP A 100 12.50 6.89 -13.97
C ASP A 100 11.38 7.56 -13.17
N HIS A 101 10.71 6.77 -12.31
CA HIS A 101 9.67 7.28 -11.43
C HIS A 101 10.25 8.18 -10.34
N TYR A 102 9.44 9.12 -9.86
CA TYR A 102 9.76 9.92 -8.68
C TYR A 102 8.53 10.26 -7.85
N ILE A 103 8.72 10.59 -6.57
CA ILE A 103 7.63 10.97 -5.67
C ILE A 103 7.38 12.47 -5.70
N THR A 104 6.10 12.86 -5.77
CA THR A 104 5.69 14.27 -5.68
C THR A 104 4.88 14.62 -4.45
N GLN A 105 4.02 13.72 -3.98
CA GLN A 105 3.09 14.00 -2.88
C GLN A 105 3.04 12.82 -1.89
N PRO A 106 3.93 12.80 -0.89
CA PRO A 106 3.84 11.82 0.18
C PRO A 106 2.77 12.23 1.20
N GLY A 107 1.97 11.27 1.63
CA GLY A 107 0.96 11.42 2.68
C GLY A 107 0.94 10.25 3.65
N PRO A 108 0.18 10.34 4.76
CA PRO A 108 0.10 9.25 5.74
C PRO A 108 -0.49 7.95 5.16
N LEU A 109 -1.44 8.07 4.24
CA LEU A 109 -2.16 6.95 3.62
C LEU A 109 -1.97 6.88 2.10
N SER A 110 -1.18 7.78 1.53
CA SER A 110 -1.03 7.92 0.08
C SER A 110 0.39 8.30 -0.30
N VAL A 111 0.76 7.97 -1.54
CA VAL A 111 1.94 8.51 -2.21
C VAL A 111 1.63 8.70 -3.68
N THR A 112 2.04 9.82 -4.25
CA THR A 112 1.94 10.03 -5.70
C THR A 112 3.28 9.78 -6.39
N LEU A 113 3.30 8.82 -7.31
CA LEU A 113 4.43 8.51 -8.20
C LEU A 113 4.21 9.20 -9.54
N ASN A 114 5.27 9.76 -10.13
CA ASN A 114 5.23 10.41 -11.44
C ASN A 114 6.31 9.86 -12.36
N TRP A 115 6.03 9.89 -13.66
CA TRP A 115 6.97 9.65 -14.76
C TRP A 115 6.80 10.75 -15.80
N ASP A 116 7.89 11.35 -16.24
CA ASP A 116 7.87 12.38 -17.28
C ASP A 116 8.33 11.77 -18.62
N VAL A 117 7.80 12.23 -19.76
CA VAL A 117 8.31 11.78 -21.07
C VAL A 117 9.75 12.27 -21.28
N ALA A 118 10.63 11.39 -21.77
CA ALA A 118 12.07 11.60 -21.83
C ALA A 118 12.58 12.67 -22.83
N ALA A 119 11.73 13.58 -23.30
CA ALA A 119 12.11 14.70 -24.15
C ALA A 119 12.30 15.97 -23.29
N GLY A 120 13.31 16.79 -23.59
CA GLY A 120 13.73 17.97 -22.81
C GLY A 120 12.72 19.13 -22.73
N VAL A 121 11.46 18.83 -22.45
CA VAL A 121 10.34 19.75 -22.28
C VAL A 121 10.05 19.82 -20.79
N THR A 122 10.68 20.78 -20.10
CA THR A 122 10.50 21.01 -18.66
C THR A 122 9.38 22.02 -18.36
N SER A 123 8.42 22.21 -19.27
CA SER A 123 7.31 23.14 -19.07
C SER A 123 6.18 22.51 -18.26
N ALA A 124 5.50 23.32 -17.44
CA ALA A 124 4.23 22.92 -16.84
C ALA A 124 3.26 22.49 -17.95
N GLY A 125 2.78 21.23 -17.89
CA GLY A 125 1.99 20.60 -18.95
C GLY A 125 2.75 19.59 -19.82
N ALA A 126 4.02 19.31 -19.51
CA ALA A 126 4.76 18.25 -20.20
C ALA A 126 4.01 16.90 -20.13
N PRO A 127 4.08 16.09 -21.20
CA PRO A 127 3.51 14.75 -21.20
C PRO A 127 4.04 13.91 -20.03
N ALA A 128 3.13 13.32 -19.28
CA ALA A 128 3.45 12.62 -18.05
C ALA A 128 2.38 11.57 -17.71
N MET A 129 2.77 10.64 -16.86
CA MET A 129 1.84 9.76 -16.16
C MET A 129 2.07 9.84 -14.65
N SER A 130 1.00 9.71 -13.87
CA SER A 130 1.05 9.75 -12.41
C SER A 130 0.18 8.65 -11.79
N VAL A 131 0.56 8.20 -10.60
CA VAL A 131 -0.16 7.16 -9.85
C VAL A 131 -0.39 7.66 -8.43
N PRO A 132 -1.63 7.96 -8.04
CA PRO A 132 -1.98 8.15 -6.65
C PRO A 132 -2.15 6.78 -5.97
N ALA A 133 -1.08 6.26 -5.38
CA ALA A 133 -1.13 5.02 -4.62
C ALA A 133 -1.72 5.29 -3.22
N VAL A 134 -2.99 4.94 -3.03
CA VAL A 134 -3.73 5.23 -1.79
C VAL A 134 -4.17 3.94 -1.10
N ARG A 135 -3.79 3.77 0.17
CA ARG A 135 -4.13 2.59 0.95
C ARG A 135 -5.63 2.40 1.09
N GLY A 136 -6.11 1.19 0.89
CA GLY A 136 -7.53 0.84 0.91
C GLY A 136 -8.29 1.18 -0.37
N SER A 137 -7.63 1.74 -1.39
CA SER A 137 -8.29 1.96 -2.69
C SER A 137 -8.63 0.63 -3.36
N PRO A 138 -9.89 0.40 -3.77
CA PRO A 138 -10.26 -0.79 -4.53
C PRO A 138 -9.79 -0.72 -5.99
N TYR A 139 -9.27 0.43 -6.43
CA TYR A 139 -8.70 0.63 -7.76
C TYR A 139 -7.20 0.89 -7.69
N ALA A 140 -6.46 0.33 -8.65
CA ALA A 140 -5.18 0.86 -9.07
C ALA A 140 -5.43 1.93 -10.15
N THR A 141 -4.99 3.16 -9.90
CA THR A 141 -5.27 4.31 -10.77
C THR A 141 -3.98 4.83 -11.39
N MET A 142 -4.03 5.12 -12.69
CA MET A 142 -3.00 5.89 -13.38
C MET A 142 -3.64 7.05 -14.14
N GLU A 143 -3.12 8.25 -13.94
CA GLU A 143 -3.49 9.45 -14.69
C GLU A 143 -2.47 9.67 -15.82
N TYR A 144 -2.95 10.17 -16.94
CA TYR A 144 -2.22 10.36 -18.18
C TYR A 144 -2.45 11.77 -18.70
N ARG A 145 -1.40 12.40 -19.21
CA ARG A 145 -1.46 13.70 -19.91
C ARG A 145 -0.49 13.66 -21.08
N GLY A 146 -0.97 13.88 -22.31
CA GLY A 146 -0.12 13.93 -23.51
C GLY A 146 0.56 12.61 -23.87
N VAL A 147 0.16 11.48 -23.28
CA VAL A 147 0.74 10.14 -23.50
C VAL A 147 -0.34 9.13 -23.86
N ARG A 148 0.07 7.99 -24.43
CA ARG A 148 -0.80 6.89 -24.85
C ARG A 148 -0.84 5.79 -23.78
N PRO A 149 -1.97 5.58 -23.10
CA PRO A 149 -2.10 4.51 -22.12
C PRO A 149 -1.82 3.12 -22.70
N VAL A 150 -1.17 2.29 -21.90
CA VAL A 150 -0.94 0.87 -22.17
C VAL A 150 -1.47 0.07 -20.99
N ILE A 151 -2.33 -0.90 -21.27
CA ILE A 151 -2.76 -1.93 -20.32
C ILE A 151 -2.14 -3.24 -20.80
N SER A 152 -1.38 -3.91 -19.96
CA SER A 152 -0.72 -5.15 -20.35
C SER A 152 -0.72 -6.19 -19.24
N ALA A 153 -0.63 -7.46 -19.63
CA ALA A 153 -0.48 -8.56 -18.72
C ALA A 153 0.37 -9.65 -19.35
N ARG A 154 1.05 -10.44 -18.51
CA ARG A 154 1.78 -11.64 -18.96
C ARG A 154 0.91 -12.88 -19.03
N GLN A 155 -0.35 -12.76 -18.67
CA GLN A 155 -1.33 -13.80 -18.79
C GLN A 155 -2.03 -13.78 -20.14
N GLU A 156 -2.41 -14.97 -20.58
CA GLU A 156 -3.21 -15.14 -21.79
C GLU A 156 -4.67 -14.84 -21.47
N VAL A 157 -5.24 -13.89 -22.23
CA VAL A 157 -6.65 -13.51 -22.15
C VAL A 157 -7.49 -14.53 -22.88
N THR A 158 -8.51 -15.05 -22.21
CA THR A 158 -9.51 -15.95 -22.83
C THR A 158 -10.67 -15.18 -23.42
N GLN A 159 -11.07 -14.10 -22.75
CA GLN A 159 -12.22 -13.32 -23.14
C GLN A 159 -11.98 -11.85 -22.78
N LEU A 160 -12.34 -10.99 -23.73
CA LEU A 160 -12.43 -9.55 -23.54
C LEU A 160 -13.89 -9.15 -23.71
N VAL A 161 -14.43 -8.43 -22.74
CA VAL A 161 -15.76 -7.83 -22.82
C VAL A 161 -15.58 -6.32 -22.80
N VAL A 162 -15.99 -5.64 -23.85
CA VAL A 162 -15.81 -4.20 -24.00
C VAL A 162 -17.17 -3.57 -23.96
N ASP A 163 -17.39 -2.70 -22.97
CA ASP A 163 -18.68 -2.02 -22.75
C ASP A 163 -19.88 -2.99 -22.72
N GLY A 164 -19.67 -4.19 -22.17
CA GLY A 164 -20.68 -5.26 -22.08
C GLY A 164 -20.78 -6.17 -23.32
N GLU A 165 -20.10 -5.83 -24.41
CA GLU A 165 -20.06 -6.64 -25.63
C GLU A 165 -18.87 -7.59 -25.63
N ARG A 166 -19.14 -8.89 -25.80
CA ARG A 166 -18.10 -9.91 -25.87
C ARG A 166 -17.39 -9.84 -27.22
N LEU A 167 -16.08 -9.60 -27.20
CA LEU A 167 -15.28 -9.74 -28.41
C LEU A 167 -15.02 -11.22 -28.69
N SER A 168 -15.34 -11.66 -29.91
CA SER A 168 -15.02 -13.01 -30.37
C SER A 168 -13.53 -13.12 -30.65
N LEU A 169 -12.77 -13.55 -29.63
CA LEU A 169 -11.34 -13.80 -29.74
C LEU A 169 -11.13 -15.27 -30.12
N SER A 170 -11.27 -15.61 -31.40
CA SER A 170 -11.00 -16.98 -31.89
C SER A 170 -9.56 -17.47 -31.58
N SER A 171 -8.64 -16.55 -31.28
CA SER A 171 -7.25 -16.84 -30.89
C SER A 171 -6.63 -15.74 -30.01
N GLY A 172 -7.40 -15.13 -29.11
CA GLY A 172 -6.95 -13.92 -28.40
C GLY A 172 -7.06 -12.67 -29.27
N CYS A 173 -6.50 -11.55 -28.80
CA CYS A 173 -6.46 -10.32 -29.59
C CYS A 173 -5.67 -10.52 -30.89
N GLU A 174 -6.39 -10.55 -32.02
CA GLU A 174 -5.77 -10.56 -33.33
C GLU A 174 -4.96 -9.28 -33.52
N ASN A 175 -3.78 -9.43 -34.08
CA ASN A 175 -2.73 -8.44 -33.92
C ASN A 175 -3.09 -7.08 -34.56
N GLY A 176 -3.30 -6.07 -33.72
CA GLY A 176 -3.70 -4.73 -34.16
C GLY A 176 -5.20 -4.56 -34.34
N THR A 177 -6.02 -5.44 -33.77
CA THR A 177 -7.48 -5.24 -33.73
C THR A 177 -7.77 -3.95 -33.00
N SER A 178 -8.37 -2.99 -33.72
CA SER A 178 -8.83 -1.74 -33.11
C SER A 178 -10.11 -2.03 -32.33
N VAL A 179 -10.13 -1.62 -31.07
CA VAL A 179 -11.22 -1.78 -30.13
C VAL A 179 -11.58 -0.39 -29.63
N HIS A 180 -12.81 0.04 -29.87
CA HIS A 180 -13.32 1.26 -29.26
C HIS A 180 -13.82 0.93 -27.86
N VAL A 181 -13.30 1.65 -26.85
CA VAL A 181 -13.70 1.51 -25.45
C VAL A 181 -14.33 2.82 -25.02
N GLU A 182 -15.61 2.82 -24.71
CA GLU A 182 -16.34 3.98 -24.21
C GLU A 182 -16.14 4.15 -22.71
N ARG A 183 -16.22 3.06 -21.93
CA ARG A 183 -16.25 3.10 -20.46
C ARG A 183 -15.37 2.05 -19.82
N GLU A 184 -15.50 0.79 -20.24
CA GLU A 184 -14.85 -0.32 -19.54
C GLU A 184 -14.41 -1.48 -20.44
N VAL A 185 -13.41 -2.19 -19.95
CA VAL A 185 -12.93 -3.46 -20.48
C VAL A 185 -12.87 -4.47 -19.34
N GLU A 186 -13.63 -5.55 -19.45
CA GLU A 186 -13.51 -6.73 -18.60
C GLU A 186 -12.52 -7.72 -19.25
N ILE A 187 -11.45 -8.03 -18.53
CA ILE A 187 -10.37 -8.90 -18.98
C ILE A 187 -10.44 -10.19 -18.18
N ILE A 188 -10.71 -11.31 -18.84
CA ILE A 188 -10.78 -12.63 -18.22
C ILE A 188 -9.56 -13.43 -18.66
N PHE A 189 -8.69 -13.77 -17.71
CA PHE A 189 -7.48 -14.54 -17.97
C PHE A 189 -7.74 -16.05 -17.94
N SER A 190 -6.94 -16.80 -18.71
CA SER A 190 -7.04 -18.26 -18.74
C SER A 190 -6.59 -18.86 -17.40
N GLY A 191 -7.35 -19.81 -16.87
CA GLY A 191 -6.98 -20.62 -15.70
C GLY A 191 -6.29 -21.94 -16.06
N GLY A 192 -5.50 -22.00 -17.15
CA GLY A 192 -4.71 -23.16 -17.54
C GLY A 192 -3.77 -23.65 -16.41
N ALA A 193 -3.05 -24.76 -16.64
CA ALA A 193 -2.32 -25.51 -15.60
C ALA A 193 -1.31 -24.71 -14.74
N VAL A 194 -0.98 -23.48 -15.11
CA VAL A 194 -0.06 -22.58 -14.41
C VAL A 194 -0.58 -21.16 -14.25
N SER A 195 -1.79 -20.85 -14.72
CA SER A 195 -2.30 -19.48 -14.82
C SER A 195 -3.48 -19.24 -13.89
N SER A 196 -3.70 -17.98 -13.51
CA SER A 196 -4.86 -17.62 -12.71
C SER A 196 -6.07 -17.32 -13.58
N ASP A 197 -7.20 -17.74 -13.04
CA ASP A 197 -8.56 -17.53 -13.52
C ASP A 197 -9.07 -16.17 -13.02
N ASP A 198 -8.24 -15.15 -13.20
CA ASP A 198 -8.46 -13.81 -12.66
C ASP A 198 -9.31 -12.99 -13.65
N THR A 199 -10.27 -12.21 -13.11
CA THR A 199 -11.05 -11.24 -13.86
C THR A 199 -10.77 -9.83 -13.36
N TRP A 200 -10.36 -8.97 -14.28
CA TRP A 200 -10.12 -7.55 -14.03
C TRP A 200 -11.14 -6.68 -14.76
N LEU A 201 -11.59 -5.62 -14.11
CA LEU A 201 -12.28 -4.50 -14.76
C LEU A 201 -11.30 -3.36 -14.93
N VAL A 202 -11.23 -2.83 -16.15
CA VAL A 202 -10.44 -1.66 -16.50
C VAL A 202 -11.36 -0.56 -16.99
N PHE A 203 -11.36 0.58 -16.31
CA PHE A 203 -12.20 1.73 -16.62
C PHE A 203 -11.35 2.83 -17.25
N VAL A 204 -11.88 3.46 -18.30
CA VAL A 204 -11.29 4.64 -18.94
C VAL A 204 -12.17 5.86 -18.66
N SER A 205 -11.56 7.02 -18.38
CA SER A 205 -12.33 8.25 -18.11
C SER A 205 -12.91 8.89 -19.36
N HIS A 206 -12.34 8.59 -20.53
CA HIS A 206 -12.75 9.16 -21.82
C HIS A 206 -12.75 8.04 -22.86
N PRO A 207 -13.71 8.05 -23.82
CA PRO A 207 -13.72 7.09 -24.91
C PRO A 207 -12.41 7.11 -25.69
N ALA A 208 -11.85 5.92 -25.95
CA ALA A 208 -10.58 5.78 -26.62
C ALA A 208 -10.55 4.54 -27.52
N GLU A 209 -9.80 4.63 -28.61
CA GLU A 209 -9.49 3.47 -29.44
C GLU A 209 -8.20 2.81 -28.92
N PHE A 210 -8.24 1.50 -28.73
CA PHE A 210 -7.10 0.67 -28.34
C PHE A 210 -6.77 -0.32 -29.44
N LEU A 211 -5.48 -0.47 -29.74
CA LEU A 211 -4.96 -1.60 -30.50
C LEU A 211 -4.73 -2.75 -29.54
N CYS A 212 -5.49 -3.83 -29.72
CA CYS A 212 -5.24 -5.06 -29.00
C CYS A 212 -4.23 -5.92 -29.75
N SER A 213 -3.25 -6.44 -29.02
CA SER A 213 -2.25 -7.37 -29.53
C SER A 213 -2.00 -8.50 -28.54
N SER A 214 -1.68 -9.67 -29.09
CA SER A 214 -1.27 -10.85 -28.35
C SER A 214 0.11 -11.31 -28.82
N TRP A 215 0.84 -11.98 -27.91
CA TRP A 215 2.27 -12.28 -28.04
C TRP A 215 2.71 -12.99 -29.33
N PHE A 216 1.86 -13.79 -29.96
CA PHE A 216 2.24 -14.60 -31.14
C PHE A 216 2.73 -13.79 -32.35
N ALA A 217 2.67 -12.47 -32.31
CA ALA A 217 3.00 -11.63 -33.45
C ALA A 217 4.06 -10.54 -33.20
N MET A 218 4.72 -10.54 -32.03
CA MET A 218 5.86 -9.64 -31.71
C MET A 218 7.25 -10.25 -31.97
N GLU A 219 7.37 -11.39 -32.65
CA GLU A 219 8.66 -12.03 -33.01
C GLU A 219 9.60 -11.17 -33.90
N ARG A 220 9.22 -9.93 -34.25
CA ARG A 220 10.04 -9.03 -35.05
C ARG A 220 10.94 -8.11 -34.21
N GLY A 221 11.89 -8.69 -33.48
CA GLY A 221 13.20 -8.08 -33.17
C GLY A 221 13.26 -6.65 -32.59
N GLU A 222 12.18 -6.09 -32.06
CA GLU A 222 12.21 -4.74 -31.49
C GLU A 222 12.87 -4.79 -30.09
N PRO A 223 13.85 -3.90 -29.82
CA PRO A 223 14.47 -3.79 -28.50
C PRO A 223 13.42 -3.41 -27.44
N PRO A 224 13.57 -3.89 -26.19
CA PRO A 224 12.68 -3.50 -25.10
C PRO A 224 12.62 -1.96 -24.99
N THR A 225 11.42 -1.44 -24.68
CA THR A 225 11.21 0.00 -24.52
C THR A 225 12.19 0.54 -23.47
N PRO A 226 12.93 1.62 -23.74
CA PRO A 226 13.83 2.17 -22.73
C PRO A 226 13.06 2.54 -21.45
N GLY A 227 13.53 2.07 -20.29
CA GLY A 227 12.79 2.14 -19.01
C GLY A 227 12.11 0.82 -18.63
N ALA A 228 12.03 -0.15 -19.54
CA ALA A 228 11.63 -1.52 -19.20
C ALA A 228 12.72 -2.20 -18.36
N VAL A 229 12.28 -2.93 -17.34
CA VAL A 229 13.16 -3.67 -16.43
C VAL A 229 12.81 -5.15 -16.59
N GLY A 230 13.51 -5.90 -17.46
CA GLY A 230 13.25 -7.34 -17.68
C GLY A 230 14.12 -8.00 -18.76
N ALA A 231 14.28 -9.33 -18.67
CA ALA A 231 14.96 -10.16 -19.66
C ALA A 231 13.99 -10.61 -20.78
N TRP A 232 14.45 -10.73 -22.03
CA TRP A 232 13.66 -11.04 -23.24
C TRP A 232 12.65 -12.20 -23.15
N GLN A 233 12.81 -13.14 -22.22
CA GLN A 233 11.86 -14.23 -21.97
C GLN A 233 10.57 -13.77 -21.27
N SER A 234 10.41 -12.48 -21.02
CA SER A 234 9.41 -11.92 -20.13
C SER A 234 8.36 -11.04 -20.81
N MET A 235 8.16 -11.10 -22.11
CA MET A 235 7.24 -10.16 -22.78
C MET A 235 5.76 -10.39 -22.43
N PRO A 236 4.91 -9.34 -22.50
CA PRO A 236 3.48 -9.46 -22.18
C PRO A 236 2.76 -10.37 -23.19
N ARG A 237 1.84 -11.19 -22.70
CA ARG A 237 0.98 -12.05 -23.53
C ARG A 237 -0.23 -11.31 -24.07
N PHE A 238 -0.62 -10.24 -23.39
CA PHE A 238 -1.75 -9.38 -23.72
C PHE A 238 -1.34 -7.92 -23.58
N ARG A 239 -1.74 -7.10 -24.56
CA ARG A 239 -1.48 -5.66 -24.57
C ARG A 239 -2.62 -4.92 -25.28
N LEU A 240 -3.17 -3.91 -24.61
CA LEU A 240 -4.02 -2.87 -25.16
C LEU A 240 -3.25 -1.56 -25.18
N GLU A 241 -3.03 -1.00 -26.36
CA GLU A 241 -2.34 0.26 -26.56
C GLU A 241 -3.30 1.31 -27.10
N ALA A 242 -3.44 2.44 -26.42
CA ALA A 242 -4.24 3.54 -26.95
C ALA A 242 -3.66 4.05 -28.27
N VAL A 243 -4.51 4.19 -29.30
CA VAL A 243 -4.13 4.69 -30.63
C VAL A 243 -3.67 6.15 -30.54
N ARG A 244 -4.34 6.95 -29.70
CA ARG A 244 -4.10 8.39 -29.56
C ARG A 244 -3.67 8.74 -28.14
N ALA A 245 -2.79 9.74 -28.06
CA ALA A 245 -2.43 10.32 -26.78
C ALA A 245 -3.64 10.98 -26.15
N VAL A 246 -3.73 10.86 -24.84
CA VAL A 246 -4.72 11.56 -24.03
C VAL A 246 -4.43 13.07 -24.11
N SER A 247 -5.48 13.88 -24.24
CA SER A 247 -5.36 15.34 -24.27
C SER A 247 -4.54 15.87 -23.08
N GLU A 248 -3.62 16.80 -23.32
CA GLU A 248 -2.85 17.45 -22.25
C GLU A 248 -3.74 18.32 -21.35
N GLU A 249 -4.77 18.94 -21.93
CA GLU A 249 -5.67 19.85 -21.23
C GLU A 249 -6.71 19.11 -20.39
N GLU A 250 -7.32 18.06 -20.96
CA GLU A 250 -8.37 17.28 -20.27
C GLU A 250 -7.77 16.22 -19.36
N GLY A 251 -6.57 15.71 -19.70
CA GLY A 251 -6.01 14.53 -19.09
C GLY A 251 -6.89 13.30 -19.30
N GLY A 252 -6.53 12.21 -18.63
CA GLY A 252 -7.25 10.96 -18.74
C GLY A 252 -6.82 10.02 -17.64
N VAL A 253 -7.73 9.14 -17.24
CA VAL A 253 -7.54 8.23 -16.11
C VAL A 253 -7.88 6.83 -16.55
N VAL A 254 -6.96 5.90 -16.30
CA VAL A 254 -7.22 4.46 -16.38
C VAL A 254 -7.21 3.89 -14.98
N ARG A 255 -8.24 3.13 -14.66
CA ARG A 255 -8.38 2.43 -13.36
C ARG A 255 -8.54 0.96 -13.58
N ALA A 256 -7.86 0.16 -12.79
CA ALA A 256 -8.01 -1.28 -12.80
C ALA A 256 -8.45 -1.79 -11.43
N ALA A 257 -9.39 -2.73 -11.41
CA ALA A 257 -9.81 -3.43 -10.20
C ALA A 257 -9.90 -4.93 -10.47
N MET A 258 -9.39 -5.74 -9.53
CA MET A 258 -9.60 -7.18 -9.54
C MET A 258 -11.00 -7.47 -9.03
N VAL A 259 -11.82 -8.17 -9.82
CA VAL A 259 -13.18 -8.58 -9.44
C VAL A 259 -13.18 -9.96 -8.81
N ASN A 260 -12.47 -10.89 -9.44
CA ASN A 260 -12.54 -12.32 -9.12
C ASN A 260 -11.19 -12.98 -9.38
N THR A 261 -10.82 -13.95 -8.54
CA THR A 261 -9.63 -14.80 -8.72
C THR A 261 -9.97 -16.27 -9.05
N CYS A 262 -11.26 -16.53 -9.25
CA CYS A 262 -11.86 -17.84 -9.46
C CYS A 262 -13.09 -17.72 -10.40
N THR A 263 -12.88 -17.22 -11.61
CA THR A 263 -13.97 -16.93 -12.56
C THR A 263 -14.61 -18.18 -13.19
N SER A 264 -13.83 -19.19 -13.52
CA SER A 264 -14.24 -20.47 -14.09
C SER A 264 -14.16 -21.65 -13.12
N GLY A 265 -13.55 -21.48 -11.94
CA GLY A 265 -13.43 -22.54 -10.93
C GLY A 265 -12.16 -23.38 -11.07
N THR A 266 -11.30 -23.12 -12.06
CA THR A 266 -10.10 -23.94 -12.32
C THR A 266 -8.87 -23.50 -11.52
N SER A 267 -8.93 -22.30 -10.96
CA SER A 267 -7.86 -21.71 -10.17
C SER A 267 -7.68 -22.42 -8.83
N ASN A 268 -6.43 -22.63 -8.42
CA ASN A 268 -6.12 -23.07 -7.06
C ASN A 268 -6.43 -21.99 -6.00
N ARG A 269 -6.84 -20.80 -6.44
CA ARG A 269 -7.26 -19.67 -5.60
C ARG A 269 -8.75 -19.69 -5.28
N CYS A 270 -9.50 -20.62 -5.86
CA CYS A 270 -10.93 -20.78 -5.59
C CYS A 270 -11.19 -21.18 -4.15
N THR A 271 -12.27 -20.63 -3.57
CA THR A 271 -12.73 -21.04 -2.23
C THR A 271 -13.07 -22.54 -2.21
N LYS A 272 -13.59 -23.05 -3.33
CA LYS A 272 -13.88 -24.47 -3.56
C LYS A 272 -13.38 -24.88 -4.94
N PRO A 273 -12.55 -25.94 -5.05
CA PRO A 273 -12.06 -26.39 -6.36
C PRO A 273 -13.21 -26.78 -7.31
N GLY A 274 -13.20 -26.22 -8.52
CA GLY A 274 -14.21 -26.49 -9.55
C GLY A 274 -15.51 -25.67 -9.44
N GLU A 275 -15.68 -24.85 -8.40
CA GLU A 275 -16.80 -23.93 -8.27
C GLU A 275 -16.30 -22.50 -8.52
N PRO A 276 -16.83 -21.80 -9.55
CA PRO A 276 -16.52 -20.39 -9.74
C PRO A 276 -17.10 -19.55 -8.59
N ASP A 277 -16.35 -18.55 -8.15
CA ASP A 277 -16.84 -17.59 -7.16
C ASP A 277 -17.77 -16.58 -7.86
N ASP A 278 -18.98 -16.38 -7.35
CA ASP A 278 -19.84 -15.30 -7.82
C ASP A 278 -19.45 -13.98 -7.17
N ARG A 279 -19.08 -13.00 -7.99
CA ARG A 279 -18.66 -11.65 -7.58
C ARG A 279 -19.44 -10.56 -8.32
N GLU A 280 -20.64 -10.88 -8.83
CA GLU A 280 -21.45 -9.93 -9.61
C GLU A 280 -21.78 -8.66 -8.82
N ASP A 281 -22.13 -8.78 -7.54
CA ASP A 281 -22.45 -7.63 -6.68
C ASP A 281 -21.24 -6.72 -6.45
N TYR A 282 -20.04 -7.31 -6.31
CA TYR A 282 -18.80 -6.53 -6.23
C TYR A 282 -18.48 -5.82 -7.54
N ALA A 283 -18.66 -6.51 -8.67
CA ALA A 283 -18.48 -5.91 -9.99
C ALA A 283 -19.44 -4.73 -10.22
N LYS A 284 -20.72 -4.88 -9.83
CA LYS A 284 -21.72 -3.79 -9.88
C LYS A 284 -21.29 -2.61 -9.01
N LEU A 285 -20.80 -2.87 -7.80
CA LEU A 285 -20.32 -1.81 -6.90
C LEU A 285 -19.11 -1.07 -7.50
N LEU A 286 -18.14 -1.80 -8.05
CA LEU A 286 -17.00 -1.19 -8.73
C LEU A 286 -17.46 -0.31 -9.91
N ARG A 287 -18.35 -0.83 -10.77
CA ARG A 287 -18.92 -0.06 -11.89
C ARG A 287 -19.66 1.19 -11.44
N ALA A 288 -20.42 1.12 -10.35
CA ALA A 288 -21.17 2.26 -9.82
C ALA A 288 -20.27 3.38 -9.29
N HIS A 289 -19.06 3.05 -8.83
CA HIS A 289 -18.07 4.01 -8.34
C HIS A 289 -16.90 4.22 -9.30
N ALA A 290 -17.03 3.73 -10.53
CA ALA A 290 -16.00 3.82 -11.56
C ALA A 290 -15.84 5.22 -12.15
N GLU A 291 -16.26 6.30 -11.50
CA GLU A 291 -15.92 7.69 -11.87
C GLU A 291 -15.16 8.42 -10.75
N VAL A 292 -15.12 7.82 -9.56
CA VAL A 292 -14.50 8.40 -8.37
C VAL A 292 -13.28 7.59 -7.98
N TYR A 293 -12.19 8.27 -7.61
CA TYR A 293 -10.99 7.65 -7.09
C TYR A 293 -10.25 8.62 -6.15
N PRO A 294 -9.44 8.10 -5.21
CA PRO A 294 -8.66 8.95 -4.33
C PRO A 294 -7.45 9.54 -5.07
N THR A 295 -7.31 10.87 -5.03
CA THR A 295 -6.27 11.64 -5.77
C THR A 295 -4.94 11.76 -5.03
N GLY A 296 -4.74 10.98 -3.96
CA GLY A 296 -3.52 11.05 -3.13
C GLY A 296 -3.54 12.13 -2.05
N GLN A 297 -4.61 12.92 -1.90
CA GLN A 297 -4.76 13.94 -0.86
C GLN A 297 -5.41 13.43 0.45
N ALA A 298 -5.18 12.18 0.81
CA ALA A 298 -5.74 11.61 2.03
C ALA A 298 -5.23 12.37 3.28
N ARG A 299 -6.16 12.85 4.11
CA ARG A 299 -5.85 13.55 5.36
C ARG A 299 -6.24 12.70 6.54
N VAL A 300 -5.36 12.66 7.54
CA VAL A 300 -5.64 12.06 8.84
C VAL A 300 -5.66 13.20 9.85
N SER A 301 -6.77 13.32 10.58
CA SER A 301 -6.91 14.25 11.69
C SER A 301 -7.33 13.48 12.94
N TYR A 302 -6.93 13.97 14.10
CA TYR A 302 -7.30 13.38 15.38
C TYR A 302 -7.70 14.50 16.34
N SER A 303 -8.71 14.24 17.18
CA SER A 303 -9.12 15.13 18.26
C SER A 303 -9.17 14.36 19.57
N SER A 304 -8.62 14.95 20.63
CA SER A 304 -8.68 14.44 22.00
C SER A 304 -9.79 15.09 22.84
N SER A 305 -10.63 15.92 22.24
CA SER A 305 -11.56 16.83 22.94
C SER A 305 -12.80 16.15 23.58
N SER A 306 -12.75 14.86 23.83
CA SER A 306 -13.82 14.14 24.53
C SER A 306 -13.21 13.11 25.47
N LEU A 307 -12.95 13.50 26.71
CA LEU A 307 -12.65 12.56 27.80
C LEU A 307 -13.93 12.03 28.48
N ASP A 308 -15.12 12.43 28.00
CA ASP A 308 -16.41 12.23 28.68
C ASP A 308 -17.15 10.93 28.33
N TRP A 309 -16.54 9.94 27.67
CA TRP A 309 -17.24 8.73 27.19
C TRP A 309 -16.38 7.49 27.36
N ILE A 310 -16.34 6.96 28.58
CA ILE A 310 -15.73 5.65 28.87
C ILE A 310 -16.75 4.50 28.81
N GLU A 311 -18.06 4.74 28.66
CA GLU A 311 -19.05 3.65 28.77
C GLU A 311 -19.57 3.04 27.45
N ASP A 312 -19.42 3.69 26.28
CA ASP A 312 -19.91 3.15 25.00
C ASP A 312 -18.77 2.83 24.01
N ALA A 313 -17.83 1.99 24.43
CA ALA A 313 -16.72 1.53 23.61
C ALA A 313 -17.01 0.15 23.00
N LEU A 314 -17.94 0.11 22.05
CA LEU A 314 -18.06 -0.98 21.09
C LEU A 314 -17.88 -0.42 19.68
N GLN A 315 -16.93 -1.03 18.97
CA GLN A 315 -16.46 -0.70 17.62
C GLN A 315 -17.60 -0.31 16.69
N ALA A 316 -17.68 0.98 16.36
CA ALA A 316 -18.46 1.45 15.23
C ALA A 316 -17.47 2.00 14.20
N PHE A 317 -17.13 1.19 13.21
CA PHE A 317 -16.71 1.72 11.92
C PHE A 317 -17.96 2.36 11.30
N THR A 318 -18.09 3.67 11.38
CA THR A 318 -19.16 4.38 10.68
C THR A 318 -18.58 4.90 9.38
N ALA A 319 -18.74 4.11 8.32
CA ALA A 319 -18.80 4.67 6.97
C ALA A 319 -20.14 5.42 6.87
N ALA A 320 -20.13 6.66 6.36
CA ALA A 320 -21.36 7.46 6.26
C ALA A 320 -22.46 6.75 5.47
N ASP A 321 -22.07 5.92 4.50
CA ASP A 321 -22.97 5.20 3.60
C ASP A 321 -23.02 3.67 3.84
N GLY A 322 -22.47 3.19 4.98
CA GLY A 322 -22.51 1.79 5.40
C GLY A 322 -21.31 0.93 4.99
N LEU A 323 -21.14 -0.20 5.69
CA LEU A 323 -20.22 -1.28 5.33
C LEU A 323 -20.94 -2.26 4.39
N THR A 324 -20.22 -2.76 3.40
CA THR A 324 -20.72 -3.84 2.55
C THR A 324 -20.20 -5.19 3.05
N ASP A 325 -20.96 -6.27 2.88
CA ASP A 325 -20.47 -7.64 3.13
C ASP A 325 -19.42 -8.10 2.09
N ILE A 326 -19.04 -7.20 1.18
CA ILE A 326 -18.10 -7.46 0.10
C ILE A 326 -16.69 -7.15 0.63
N GLY A 327 -15.85 -8.18 0.66
CA GLY A 327 -14.46 -8.04 1.08
C GLY A 327 -13.48 -8.91 0.34
N THR A 328 -12.22 -8.59 0.53
CA THR A 328 -11.06 -9.30 -0.02
C THR A 328 -10.14 -9.77 1.11
N PRO A 329 -9.62 -11.00 1.06
CA PRO A 329 -8.69 -11.48 2.07
C PRO A 329 -7.37 -10.70 2.02
N SER A 330 -6.85 -10.31 3.18
CA SER A 330 -5.57 -9.63 3.33
C SER A 330 -4.78 -10.22 4.51
N LEU A 331 -3.50 -9.85 4.63
CA LEU A 331 -2.67 -10.27 5.77
C LEU A 331 -3.25 -9.83 7.12
N HIS A 332 -4.05 -8.75 7.13
CA HIS A 332 -4.67 -8.20 8.34
C HIS A 332 -6.11 -8.71 8.56
N GLY A 333 -6.55 -9.72 7.81
CA GLY A 333 -7.93 -10.21 7.81
C GLY A 333 -8.70 -9.78 6.57
N GLN A 334 -10.03 -9.90 6.61
CA GLN A 334 -10.90 -9.49 5.51
C GLN A 334 -10.94 -7.95 5.42
N ALA A 335 -10.53 -7.40 4.28
CA ALA A 335 -10.67 -5.99 3.96
C ALA A 335 -12.04 -5.77 3.31
N GLU A 336 -12.96 -5.16 4.05
CA GLU A 336 -14.33 -4.86 3.61
C GLU A 336 -14.38 -3.52 2.88
N VAL A 337 -15.27 -3.41 1.90
CA VAL A 337 -15.50 -2.17 1.17
C VAL A 337 -16.41 -1.25 1.99
N ALA A 338 -15.93 -0.03 2.23
CA ALA A 338 -16.69 1.06 2.83
C ALA A 338 -16.97 2.12 1.77
N ILE A 339 -18.18 2.68 1.78
CA ILE A 339 -18.59 3.76 0.87
C ILE A 339 -18.56 5.10 1.63
N GLY A 340 -17.87 6.08 1.04
CA GLY A 340 -17.79 7.44 1.58
C GLY A 340 -16.43 8.10 1.34
N ASN A 341 -16.39 9.42 1.49
CA ASN A 341 -15.16 10.22 1.35
C ASN A 341 -14.45 10.47 2.69
N GLU A 342 -15.11 10.13 3.80
CA GLU A 342 -14.60 10.31 5.16
C GLU A 342 -14.98 9.08 5.99
N TRP A 343 -14.06 8.66 6.83
CA TRP A 343 -14.27 7.60 7.81
C TRP A 343 -13.74 8.09 9.15
N SER A 344 -14.42 7.72 10.22
CA SER A 344 -13.98 8.01 11.58
C SER A 344 -13.85 6.72 12.37
N MET A 345 -12.79 6.65 13.18
CA MET A 345 -12.55 5.55 14.10
C MET A 345 -12.49 6.13 15.51
N LYS A 346 -13.33 5.60 16.40
CA LYS A 346 -13.30 5.92 17.82
C LYS A 346 -12.52 4.84 18.55
N VAL A 347 -11.45 5.25 19.23
CA VAL A 347 -10.63 4.35 20.05
C VAL A 347 -10.79 4.77 21.50
N ALA A 348 -11.34 3.89 22.32
CA ALA A 348 -11.33 4.08 23.76
C ALA A 348 -9.91 3.83 24.29
N LEU A 349 -9.29 4.87 24.82
CA LEU A 349 -7.97 4.75 25.44
C LEU A 349 -8.16 4.31 26.89
N PRO A 350 -7.49 3.23 27.34
CA PRO A 350 -7.50 2.89 28.76
C PRO A 350 -6.81 4.01 29.55
N PRO A 351 -7.20 4.25 30.81
CA PRO A 351 -6.51 5.21 31.66
C PRO A 351 -5.04 4.80 31.81
N VAL A 352 -4.14 5.74 31.55
CA VAL A 352 -2.70 5.55 31.74
C VAL A 352 -2.29 6.13 33.08
N SER A 353 -1.74 5.31 33.97
CA SER A 353 -1.22 5.74 35.27
C SER A 353 0.19 5.20 35.52
N PHE A 354 0.93 5.86 36.41
CA PHE A 354 2.25 5.37 36.86
C PHE A 354 2.17 4.14 37.78
N GLY A 355 1.00 3.88 38.36
CA GLY A 355 0.77 2.74 39.24
C GLY A 355 0.15 1.56 38.49
N VAL A 356 0.41 0.36 38.99
CA VAL A 356 -0.40 -0.82 38.68
C VAL A 356 -1.76 -0.66 39.35
N GLY A 357 -2.85 -0.85 38.60
CA GLY A 357 -4.23 -0.72 39.14
C GLY A 357 -4.57 -1.75 40.22
N ARG A 358 -3.70 -2.74 40.45
CA ARG A 358 -3.82 -3.73 41.51
C ARG A 358 -2.73 -3.49 42.56
N PRO A 359 -3.08 -3.33 43.85
CA PRO A 359 -2.09 -3.23 44.91
C PRO A 359 -1.27 -4.53 45.01
N VAL A 360 -0.01 -4.40 45.45
CA VAL A 360 0.85 -5.55 45.77
C VAL A 360 0.17 -6.37 46.87
N ARG A 361 0.11 -7.70 46.69
CA ARG A 361 -0.44 -8.60 47.70
C ARG A 361 0.39 -8.48 48.98
N GLU A 362 -0.28 -8.44 50.13
CA GLU A 362 0.37 -8.14 51.42
C GLU A 362 1.54 -9.10 51.69
N GLU A 363 1.38 -10.39 51.38
CA GLU A 363 2.40 -11.41 51.53
C GLU A 363 3.64 -11.22 50.65
N MET A 364 3.55 -10.44 49.56
CA MET A 364 4.65 -10.17 48.62
C MET A 364 5.38 -8.85 48.90
N VAL A 365 4.89 -8.02 49.83
CA VAL A 365 5.43 -6.68 50.04
C VAL A 365 6.89 -6.72 50.46
N ALA A 366 7.28 -7.68 51.29
CA ALA A 366 8.66 -7.86 51.73
C ALA A 366 9.59 -8.21 50.55
N ASP A 367 9.24 -9.24 49.79
CA ASP A 367 10.01 -9.70 48.63
C ASP A 367 10.17 -8.60 47.56
N VAL A 368 9.11 -7.84 47.29
CA VAL A 368 9.16 -6.71 46.35
C VAL A 368 10.11 -5.61 46.84
N ASN A 369 10.14 -5.34 48.15
CA ASN A 369 11.07 -4.36 48.71
C ASN A 369 12.52 -4.82 48.61
N GLU A 370 12.78 -6.10 48.91
CA GLU A 370 14.11 -6.69 48.79
C GLU A 370 14.62 -6.60 47.35
N ALA A 371 13.79 -6.99 46.37
CA ALA A 371 14.13 -6.87 44.95
C ALA A 371 14.40 -5.42 44.51
N LEU A 372 13.59 -4.46 44.95
CA LEU A 372 13.81 -3.04 44.65
C LEU A 372 15.12 -2.50 45.25
N ASP A 373 15.47 -2.95 46.45
CA ASP A 373 16.74 -2.57 47.09
C ASP A 373 17.95 -3.21 46.41
N GLU A 374 17.82 -4.39 45.80
CA GLU A 374 18.84 -4.97 44.93
C GLU A 374 18.98 -4.22 43.61
N ASP A 375 17.88 -3.94 42.91
CA ASP A 375 17.87 -3.25 41.62
C ASP A 375 18.52 -1.88 41.69
N VAL A 376 18.36 -1.18 42.80
CA VAL A 376 18.93 0.15 43.03
C VAL A 376 20.45 0.13 43.10
N LYS A 377 21.05 -0.98 43.56
CA LYS A 377 22.50 -1.11 43.67
C LYS A 377 23.15 -1.29 42.30
N TYR A 378 22.35 -1.53 41.26
CA TYR A 378 22.86 -1.68 39.90
C TYR A 378 23.38 -0.34 39.36
N GLU A 379 24.68 -0.27 39.10
CA GLU A 379 25.31 0.87 38.43
C GLU A 379 25.36 0.64 36.91
N MET A 380 24.89 1.63 36.14
CA MET A 380 25.04 1.57 34.68
C MET A 380 26.53 1.60 34.31
N PRO A 381 27.00 0.68 33.44
CA PRO A 381 28.39 0.70 32.99
C PRO A 381 28.77 2.06 32.37
N LYS A 382 30.00 2.52 32.65
CA LYS A 382 30.47 3.88 32.29
C LYS A 382 30.37 4.19 30.80
N ASN A 383 30.51 3.20 29.93
CA ASN A 383 30.36 3.37 28.49
C ASN A 383 28.92 3.79 28.10
N TYR A 384 27.88 3.23 28.74
CA TYR A 384 26.50 3.69 28.51
C TYR A 384 26.28 5.11 29.04
N LEU A 385 26.87 5.45 30.19
CA LEU A 385 26.83 6.82 30.73
C LEU A 385 27.51 7.84 29.83
N ARG A 386 28.48 7.40 29.00
CA ARG A 386 29.17 8.22 28.00
C ARG A 386 28.46 8.25 26.65
N GLY A 387 27.35 7.52 26.48
CA GLY A 387 26.67 7.35 25.20
C GLY A 387 27.44 6.47 24.19
N GLU A 388 28.45 5.72 24.66
CA GLU A 388 29.22 4.77 23.84
C GLU A 388 28.48 3.44 23.62
N GLY A 389 27.35 3.22 24.31
CA GLY A 389 26.50 2.05 24.16
C GLY A 389 25.28 2.31 23.28
N ASP A 390 24.66 1.25 22.78
CA ASP A 390 23.40 1.35 22.00
C ASP A 390 22.28 1.99 22.83
N SER A 391 21.66 3.01 22.24
CA SER A 391 20.48 3.73 22.72
C SER A 391 19.35 2.82 23.22
N LYS A 392 19.08 1.68 22.57
CA LYS A 392 18.02 0.76 22.97
C LYS A 392 18.28 0.16 24.35
N PHE A 393 19.52 -0.30 24.56
CA PHE A 393 19.92 -0.87 25.84
C PHE A 393 20.00 0.19 26.94
N ALA A 394 20.52 1.37 26.62
CA ALA A 394 20.58 2.50 27.55
C ALA A 394 19.18 2.90 28.05
N ALA A 395 18.23 3.11 27.13
CA ALA A 395 16.86 3.52 27.45
C ALA A 395 16.12 2.47 28.29
N THR A 396 16.23 1.18 27.93
CA THR A 396 15.62 0.08 28.68
C THR A 396 16.08 0.08 30.15
N ARG A 397 17.38 0.32 30.38
CA ARG A 397 17.95 0.37 31.73
C ARG A 397 17.56 1.63 32.49
N GLN A 398 17.57 2.78 31.83
CA GLN A 398 17.21 4.06 32.46
C GLN A 398 15.75 4.05 32.94
N CYS A 399 14.82 3.51 32.14
CA CYS A 399 13.44 3.33 32.56
C CYS A 399 13.35 2.50 33.84
N SER A 400 14.04 1.35 33.90
CA SER A 400 14.03 0.47 35.07
C SER A 400 14.47 1.18 36.35
N VAL A 401 15.56 1.95 36.29
CA VAL A 401 16.13 2.65 37.46
C VAL A 401 15.24 3.80 37.92
N LEU A 402 14.68 4.59 37.00
CA LEU A 402 13.81 5.72 37.34
C LEU A 402 12.53 5.27 38.06
N PHE A 403 11.95 4.12 37.67
CA PHE A 403 10.77 3.58 38.34
C PHE A 403 11.08 3.13 39.77
N SER A 404 12.20 2.44 40.01
CA SER A 404 12.61 2.02 41.37
C SER A 404 12.92 3.21 42.29
N ALA A 405 13.44 4.30 41.75
CA ALA A 405 13.68 5.53 42.51
C ALA A 405 12.37 6.26 42.88
N ALA A 406 11.44 6.39 41.94
CA ALA A 406 10.17 7.08 42.15
C ALA A 406 9.27 6.38 43.20
N ASP A 407 9.25 5.05 43.22
CA ASP A 407 8.47 4.28 44.21
C ASP A 407 8.94 4.55 45.65
N ARG A 408 10.27 4.65 45.86
CA ARG A 408 10.80 4.97 47.20
C ARG A 408 10.43 6.37 47.66
N SER A 409 10.46 7.36 46.77
CA SER A 409 10.00 8.72 47.10
C SER A 409 8.51 8.75 47.45
N ALA A 410 7.67 8.04 46.71
CA ALA A 410 6.23 7.95 46.99
C ALA A 410 5.95 7.31 48.36
N ARG A 411 6.66 6.24 48.71
CA ARG A 411 6.52 5.56 50.01
C ARG A 411 7.05 6.40 51.17
N GLN A 412 8.15 7.13 50.96
CA GLN A 412 8.67 8.05 51.97
C GLN A 412 7.64 9.16 52.27
N LEU A 413 6.98 9.70 51.25
CA LEU A 413 5.89 10.67 51.41
C LEU A 413 4.67 10.08 52.11
N GLN A 414 4.27 8.83 51.81
CA GLN A 414 3.17 8.17 52.53
C GLN A 414 3.49 7.93 54.01
N ARG A 415 4.74 7.56 54.34
CA ARG A 415 5.19 7.43 55.73
C ARG A 415 5.15 8.77 56.47
N ILE A 416 5.55 9.86 55.82
CA ILE A 416 5.46 11.22 56.38
C ILE A 416 3.99 11.63 56.60
N GLY A 417 3.11 11.35 55.64
CA GLY A 417 1.68 11.69 55.73
C GLY A 417 0.92 10.97 56.86
N ARG A 418 1.21 9.67 57.07
CA ARG A 418 0.59 8.90 58.18
C ARG A 418 1.00 9.39 59.57
N ASN A 419 2.21 9.93 59.72
CA ASN A 419 2.69 10.42 61.01
C ASN A 419 2.15 11.82 61.37
N ASN A 420 1.53 12.53 60.41
CA ASN A 420 1.01 13.88 60.58
C ASN A 420 -0.52 13.96 60.67
N THR A 421 -1.23 12.83 60.73
CA THR A 421 -2.68 12.86 60.99
C THR A 421 -2.89 13.23 62.46
N PRO A 422 -3.50 14.38 62.80
CA PRO A 422 -3.73 14.75 64.18
C PRO A 422 -4.59 13.66 64.82
N GLN A 423 -4.07 12.99 65.84
CA GLN A 423 -4.95 12.22 66.72
C GLN A 423 -5.98 13.21 67.26
N GLU A 424 -7.24 13.06 66.84
CA GLU A 424 -8.37 13.68 67.52
C GLU A 424 -8.31 13.21 68.97
N ARG A 425 -7.75 14.08 69.83
CA ARG A 425 -7.76 13.91 71.27
C ARG A 425 -9.22 14.05 71.69
N THR A 426 -9.86 12.92 71.96
CA THR A 426 -11.11 12.83 72.69
C THR A 426 -10.86 12.94 74.18
#